data_AF-A0A851DLE3-F1
#
_entry.id   AF-A0A851DLE3-F1
#
_cell.length_a   1.000
_cell.length_b   1.000
_cell.length_c   1.000
_cell.angle_alpha   90.00
_cell.angle_beta   90.00
_cell.angle_gamma   90.00
#
_symmetry.space_group_name_H-M   'P 1'
#
loop_
_entity.id
_entity.type
_entity.pdbx_description
1 polymer ?
#
loop_
_entity_poly.entity_id
_entity_poly.type
_entity_poly.pdbx_seq_one_letter_code
_entity_poly.pdbx_strand_id
1 'polypeptide(L)' 'MHELFEELAPFEVRLLLLSVWDYLRENSPLPQKFTFQPQRGRFLRDFARDGDVAKHLAVLHSVLHRNIHRLGPRAARFRP' A
#
# COMPACT_ATOMS: atom_id res chain seq x y z
N MET A 1 2.52 -6.63 0.52
CA MET A 1 3.71 -5.75 0.60
C MET A 1 4.68 -6.23 1.67
N HIS A 2 4.26 -6.47 2.92
CA HIS A 2 5.16 -7.08 3.93
C HIS A 2 5.74 -8.44 3.50
N GLU A 3 4.99 -9.23 2.73
CA GLU A 3 5.42 -10.53 2.17
C GLU A 3 6.65 -10.43 1.23
N LEU A 4 7.04 -9.21 0.82
CA LEU A 4 8.19 -8.97 -0.04
C LEU A 4 9.44 -8.59 0.77
N PHE A 5 9.30 -8.21 2.04
CA PHE A 5 10.38 -7.60 2.83
C PHE A 5 11.56 -8.54 3.05
N GLU A 6 11.33 -9.84 3.14
CA GLU A 6 12.38 -10.85 3.30
C GLU A 6 13.32 -10.94 2.09
N GLU A 7 12.85 -10.51 0.92
CA GLU A 7 13.60 -10.61 -0.34
C GLU A 7 14.19 -9.27 -0.79
N LEU A 8 13.80 -8.17 -0.14
CA LEU A 8 14.24 -6.81 -0.45
C LEU A 8 15.47 -6.39 0.35
N ALA A 9 16.25 -5.47 -0.22
CA ALA A 9 17.36 -4.87 0.51
C ALA A 9 16.84 -3.93 1.63
N PRO A 10 17.60 -3.74 2.73
CA PRO A 10 17.17 -2.89 3.84
C PRO A 10 16.78 -1.46 3.45
N PHE A 11 17.47 -0.87 2.47
CA PHE A 11 17.16 0.48 1.98
C PHE A 11 15.85 0.53 1.18
N GLU A 12 15.51 -0.53 0.45
CA GLU A 12 14.26 -0.62 -0.32
C GLU A 12 13.07 -0.75 0.64
N VAL A 13 13.22 -1.55 1.69
CA VAL A 13 12.23 -1.63 2.78
C VAL A 13 12.04 -0.25 3.41
N ARG A 14 13.13 0.48 3.71
CA ARG A 14 13.05 1.84 4.23
C ARG A 14 12.30 2.79 3.29
N LEU A 15 12.56 2.74 1.98
CA LEU A 15 11.85 3.56 0.99
C LEU A 15 10.35 3.23 0.93
N LEU A 16 10.00 1.94 0.97
CA LEU A 16 8.59 1.52 1.02
C LEU A 16 7.89 1.98 2.29
N LEU A 17 8.55 1.88 3.44
CA LEU A 17 8.01 2.37 4.72
C LEU A 17 7.82 3.88 4.74
N LEU A 18 8.73 4.64 4.11
CA LEU A 18 8.57 6.09 3.94
C LEU A 18 7.35 6.42 3.05
N SER A 19 7.14 5.68 1.96
CA SER A 19 5.95 5.86 1.13
C SER A 19 4.66 5.51 1.90
N VAL A 20 4.66 4.47 2.72
CA VAL A 20 3.53 4.15 3.61
C VAL A 20 3.30 5.27 4.63
N TRP A 21 4.37 5.81 5.20
CA TRP A 21 4.28 6.92 6.14
C TRP A 21 3.64 8.16 5.49
N ASP A 22 4.08 8.53 4.29
CA ASP A 22 3.48 9.65 3.55
C ASP A 22 2.02 9.38 3.21
N TYR A 23 1.67 8.16 2.80
CA TYR A 23 0.28 7.77 2.58
C TYR A 23 -0.55 7.92 3.86
N LEU A 24 -0.08 7.42 5.00
CA LEU A 24 -0.79 7.51 6.27
C LEU A 24 -0.94 8.96 6.76
N ARG A 25 0.06 9.81 6.52
CA ARG A 25 0.02 11.23 6.86
C ARG A 25 -1.06 11.96 6.07
N GLU A 26 -1.22 11.64 4.78
CA GLU A 26 -2.27 12.19 3.93
C GLU A 26 -3.65 11.56 4.21
N ASN A 27 -3.66 10.29 4.62
CA ASN A 27 -4.84 9.46 4.75
C ASN A 27 -5.06 8.97 6.19
N SER A 28 -4.91 9.89 7.15
CA SER A 28 -4.98 9.63 8.60
C SER A 28 -6.17 8.74 9.00
N PRO A 29 -5.97 7.74 9.88
CA PRO A 29 -6.99 6.77 10.27
C PRO A 29 -7.96 7.37 11.30
N LEU A 30 -8.68 8.41 10.89
CA LEU A 30 -9.64 9.09 11.75
C LEU A 30 -10.98 8.35 11.77
N PRO A 31 -11.69 8.29 12.92
CA PRO A 31 -12.99 7.63 13.02
C PRO A 31 -14.03 8.14 12.00
N GLN A 32 -13.97 9.42 11.62
CA GLN A 32 -14.94 10.02 10.68
C GLN A 32 -14.82 9.45 9.25
N LYS A 33 -13.72 8.79 8.90
CA LYS A 33 -13.54 8.14 7.60
C LYS A 33 -14.20 6.76 7.51
N PHE A 34 -14.77 6.28 8.61
CA PHE A 34 -15.41 4.96 8.68
C PHE A 34 -16.93 5.09 8.78
N THR A 35 -17.64 4.36 7.93
CA THR A 35 -19.11 4.28 7.94
C THR A 35 -19.53 2.95 8.53
N PHE A 36 -20.47 2.98 9.48
CA PHE A 36 -21.03 1.76 10.07
C PHE A 36 -21.97 1.08 9.07
N GLN A 37 -21.80 -0.23 8.85
CA GLN A 37 -22.68 -1.07 8.07
C GLN A 37 -23.52 -1.97 8.99
N PRO A 38 -24.81 -1.64 9.25
CA PRO A 38 -25.66 -2.38 10.17
C PRO A 38 -25.84 -3.84 9.76
N GLN A 39 -25.88 -4.13 8.46
CA GLN A 39 -26.11 -5.48 7.92
C GLN A 39 -24.98 -6.45 8.26
N ARG A 40 -23.77 -5.92 8.53
CA ARG A 40 -22.57 -6.70 8.83
C ARG A 40 -22.02 -6.45 10.23
N GLY A 41 -22.56 -5.47 10.96
CA GLY A 41 -22.04 -5.02 12.26
C GLY A 41 -20.59 -4.54 12.21
N ARG A 42 -20.15 -3.95 11.09
CA ARG A 42 -18.74 -3.55 10.86
C ARG A 42 -18.63 -2.13 10.36
N PHE A 43 -17.52 -1.49 10.71
CA PHE A 43 -17.11 -0.20 10.14
C PHE A 43 -16.33 -0.45 8.85
N LEU A 44 -16.72 0.18 7.75
CA LEU A 44 -15.98 0.16 6.49
C LEU A 44 -15.43 1.54 6.15
N ARG A 45 -14.26 1.56 5.52
CA ARG A 45 -13.65 2.76 4.96
C ARG A 45 -13.83 2.78 3.45
N ASP A 46 -14.31 3.90 2.93
CA ASP A 46 -14.40 4.15 1.50
C ASP A 46 -13.12 4.84 1.01
N PHE A 47 -12.25 4.08 0.34
CA PHE A 47 -10.98 4.58 -0.19
C PHE A 47 -11.13 5.34 -1.50
N ALA A 48 -12.30 5.33 -2.16
CA ALA A 48 -12.52 6.11 -3.38
C ALA A 48 -12.45 7.63 -3.11
N ARG A 49 -12.59 8.03 -1.84
CA ARG A 49 -12.51 9.42 -1.37
C ARG A 49 -11.09 9.83 -0.98
N ASP A 50 -10.16 8.88 -0.89
CA ASP A 50 -8.77 9.09 -0.44
C ASP A 50 -7.85 9.48 -1.61
N GLY A 51 -8.25 10.49 -2.40
CA GLY A 51 -7.42 11.17 -3.41
C GLY A 51 -6.66 10.25 -4.38
N ASP A 52 -5.54 10.75 -4.91
CA ASP A 52 -4.67 9.98 -5.80
C ASP A 52 -3.71 9.08 -5.02
N VAL A 53 -4.09 7.80 -4.90
CA VAL A 53 -3.27 6.74 -4.29
C VAL A 53 -2.15 6.25 -5.24
N ALA A 54 -2.26 6.54 -6.55
CA ALA A 54 -1.33 6.01 -7.56
C ALA A 54 0.11 6.52 -7.34
N LYS A 55 0.28 7.73 -6.82
CA LYS A 55 1.60 8.28 -6.48
C LYS A 55 2.37 7.44 -5.46
N HIS A 56 1.67 6.82 -4.50
CA HIS A 56 2.29 5.94 -3.49
C HIS A 56 2.58 4.55 -4.06
N LEU A 57 1.78 4.11 -5.03
CA LEU A 57 2.02 2.85 -5.73
C LEU A 57 3.24 2.93 -6.68
N ALA A 58 3.56 4.10 -7.24
CA ALA A 58 4.69 4.27 -8.15
C ALA A 58 6.04 3.81 -7.53
N VAL A 59 6.25 4.08 -6.24
CA VAL A 59 7.45 3.64 -5.51
C VAL A 59 7.47 2.11 -5.38
N LEU A 60 6.32 1.50 -5.06
CA LEU A 60 6.18 0.05 -4.99
C LEU A 60 6.46 -0.62 -6.34
N HIS A 61 5.89 -0.10 -7.43
CA HIS A 61 6.13 -0.60 -8.79
C HIS A 61 7.61 -0.48 -9.18
N SER A 62 8.26 0.62 -8.80
CA SER A 62 9.69 0.82 -9.07
C SER A 62 10.56 -0.21 -8.34
N VAL A 63 10.28 -0.48 -7.08
CA VAL A 63 10.99 -1.50 -6.27
C VAL A 63 10.73 -2.92 -6.82
N LEU A 64 9.48 -3.22 -7.19
CA LEU A 64 9.12 -4.50 -7.81
C LEU A 64 9.82 -4.71 -9.16
N HIS A 65 9.86 -3.68 -10.00
CA HIS A 65 10.51 -3.73 -11.31
C HIS A 65 12.03 -3.92 -11.19
N ARG A 66 12.67 -3.18 -10.26
CA ARG A 66 14.10 -3.37 -9.97
C ARG A 66 14.44 -4.80 -9.55
N ASN A 67 13.54 -5.44 -8.81
CA ASN A 67 13.70 -6.79 -8.30
C ASN A 67 12.96 -7.85 -9.13
N ILE A 68 12.60 -7.56 -10.39
CA ILE A 68 11.75 -8.46 -11.20
C ILE A 68 12.34 -9.86 -11.40
N HIS A 69 13.66 -9.95 -11.40
CA HIS A 69 14.40 -11.21 -11.50
C HIS A 69 14.14 -12.17 -10.32
N ARG A 70 13.76 -11.64 -9.14
CA ARG A 70 13.41 -12.42 -7.94
C ARG A 70 11.91 -12.37 -7.63
N LEU A 71 11.31 -11.20 -7.78
CA LEU A 71 9.92 -10.92 -7.40
C LEU A 71 8.92 -11.08 -8.55
N GLY A 72 9.35 -11.44 -9.77
CA GLY A 72 8.51 -11.60 -10.95
C GLY A 72 7.24 -12.45 -10.73
N PRO A 73 7.33 -13.65 -10.11
CA PRO A 73 6.16 -14.46 -9.80
C PRO A 73 5.17 -13.79 -8.84
N ARG A 74 5.66 -12.96 -7.90
CA ARG A 74 4.83 -12.23 -6.93
C ARG A 74 4.32 -10.90 -7.50
N ALA A 75 4.98 -10.32 -8.50
CA ALA A 75 4.63 -9.03 -9.08
C ALA A 75 3.24 -9.03 -9.74
N ALA A 76 2.80 -10.18 -10.29
CA ALA A 76 1.49 -10.32 -10.89
C ALA A 76 0.33 -10.11 -9.89
N ARG A 77 0.54 -10.40 -8.59
CA ARG A 77 -0.47 -10.20 -7.53
C ARG A 77 -0.72 -8.72 -7.21
N PHE A 78 0.22 -7.84 -7.57
CA PHE A 78 0.18 -6.41 -7.24
C PHE A 78 -0.08 -5.53 -8.47
N ARG A 79 -0.50 -6.11 -9.60
CA ARG A 79 -0.98 -5.32 -10.74
C ARG A 79 -2.45 -4.90 -10.49
N PRO A 80 -2.82 -3.65 -10.84
CA PRO A 80 -4.20 -3.19 -10.78
C PRO A 80 -5.11 -3.93 -11.78
#